data_AF-I6EL00-F1
#
_entry.id   AF-I6EL00-F1
#
_cell.length_a   1.000
_cell.length_b   1.000
_cell.length_c   1.000
_cell.angle_alpha   90.00
_cell.angle_beta   90.00
_cell.angle_gamma   90.00
#
_symmetry.space_group_name_H-M   'P 1'
#
loop_
_entity.id
_entity.type
_entity.pdbx_description
1 polymer ?
#
loop_
_entity_poly.entity_id
_entity_poly.type
_entity_poly.pdbx_seq_one_letter_code
_entity_poly.pdbx_strand_id
1 'polypeptide(L)'
;MNNKGSGLTPAQALDKLDALYEQSVVALRNAIGKYITSGELPDENARKQGLFVYPSLTVTWDGSTTNPPKTRAFGRFTHAGRYTTTITRPTLFRSYLNEQLTLLYQDYGAHISVQPSQHEIPYPYVIDGSELTLDRSMSAGLTRYFPTTELAQIGDETADGIYHPTEFSPLSHFDARRVDFSLARLRHYTGTPVEHFQPFVLFTNYTR
;
A
#
# COMPACT_ATOMS: atom_id res chain seq x y z
N MET A 1 -12.94 -29.83 -15.38
CA MET A 1 -13.77 -28.61 -15.38
C MET A 1 -13.12 -27.62 -14.44
N ASN A 2 -12.48 -26.58 -15.00
CA ASN A 2 -11.61 -25.68 -14.26
C ASN A 2 -12.39 -24.90 -13.21
N ASN A 3 -11.95 -25.03 -11.96
CA ASN A 3 -12.40 -24.25 -10.82
C ASN A 3 -11.89 -22.81 -11.01
N LYS A 4 -12.54 -22.02 -11.88
CA LYS A 4 -12.34 -20.57 -11.96
C LYS A 4 -12.91 -19.98 -10.67
N GLY A 5 -12.14 -20.03 -9.59
CA GLY A 5 -12.46 -19.38 -8.34
C GLY A 5 -12.79 -17.92 -8.63
N SER A 6 -13.97 -17.48 -8.19
CA SER A 6 -14.51 -16.14 -8.44
C SER A 6 -13.55 -15.07 -7.93
N GLY A 7 -12.69 -14.55 -8.80
CA GLY A 7 -11.85 -13.40 -8.50
C GLY A 7 -12.69 -12.15 -8.30
N LEU A 8 -12.14 -11.18 -7.58
CA LEU A 8 -12.78 -9.88 -7.43
C LEU A 8 -12.75 -9.13 -8.77
N THR A 9 -13.80 -8.36 -9.03
CA THR A 9 -13.74 -7.31 -10.06
C THR A 9 -12.86 -6.14 -9.59
N PRO A 10 -12.39 -5.25 -10.49
CA PRO A 10 -11.63 -4.07 -10.10
C PRO A 10 -12.33 -3.22 -9.03
N ALA A 11 -13.63 -2.94 -9.20
CA ALA A 11 -14.40 -2.16 -8.23
C ALA A 11 -14.49 -2.84 -6.85
N GLN A 12 -14.78 -4.14 -6.82
CA GLN A 12 -14.83 -4.92 -5.57
C GLN A 12 -13.46 -4.98 -4.88
N ALA A 13 -12.37 -5.05 -5.65
CA ALA A 13 -11.02 -5.02 -5.10
C ALA A 13 -10.73 -3.66 -4.45
N LEU A 14 -11.08 -2.54 -5.11
CA LEU A 14 -10.90 -1.19 -4.55
C LEU A 14 -11.69 -0.99 -3.26
N ASP A 15 -12.97 -1.37 -3.25
CA ASP A 15 -13.80 -1.20 -2.04
C ASP A 15 -13.27 -2.06 -0.87
N LYS A 16 -12.75 -3.26 -1.17
CA LYS A 16 -12.11 -4.11 -0.15
C LYS A 16 -10.76 -3.56 0.33
N LEU A 17 -9.97 -2.94 -0.56
CA LEU A 17 -8.74 -2.25 -0.20
C LEU A 17 -9.03 -1.07 0.74
N ASP A 18 -10.00 -0.23 0.39
CA ASP A 18 -10.45 0.89 1.23
C ASP A 18 -10.91 0.39 2.60
N ALA A 19 -11.78 -0.64 2.64
CA ALA A 19 -12.30 -1.19 3.89
C ALA A 19 -11.20 -1.72 4.83
N LEU A 20 -10.27 -2.52 4.31
CA LEU A 20 -9.17 -3.07 5.11
C LEU A 20 -8.20 -1.98 5.57
N TYR A 21 -7.87 -1.03 4.69
CA TYR A 21 -6.97 0.06 5.03
C TYR A 21 -7.55 0.94 6.13
N GLU A 22 -8.80 1.40 5.98
CA GLU A 22 -9.46 2.24 6.97
C GLU A 22 -9.65 1.50 8.30
N GLN A 23 -9.98 0.20 8.26
CA GLN A 23 -10.07 -0.62 9.47
C GLN A 23 -8.74 -0.62 10.24
N SER A 24 -7.61 -0.83 9.58
CA SER A 24 -6.30 -0.88 10.25
C SER A 24 -5.82 0.49 10.71
N VAL A 25 -6.08 1.55 9.94
CA VAL A 25 -5.76 2.93 10.33
C VAL A 25 -6.55 3.33 11.59
N VAL A 26 -7.86 3.08 11.61
CA VAL A 26 -8.73 3.37 12.75
C VAL A 26 -8.33 2.53 13.97
N ALA A 27 -8.05 1.23 13.78
CA ALA A 27 -7.59 0.37 14.86
C ALA A 27 -6.28 0.88 15.48
N LEU A 28 -5.32 1.30 14.66
CA LEU A 28 -4.04 1.82 15.12
C LEU A 28 -4.20 3.15 15.86
N ARG A 29 -5.00 4.09 15.33
CA ARG A 29 -5.34 5.36 16.00
C ARG A 29 -5.98 5.13 17.38
N ASN A 30 -6.94 4.21 17.45
CA ASN A 30 -7.61 3.87 18.71
C ASN A 30 -6.64 3.26 19.73
N ALA A 31 -5.75 2.37 19.27
CA ALA A 31 -4.73 1.76 20.14
C ALA A 31 -3.73 2.80 20.67
N ILE A 32 -3.30 3.74 19.83
CA ILE A 32 -2.44 4.87 20.25
C ILE A 32 -3.17 5.75 21.26
N GLY A 33 -4.43 6.10 21.02
CA GLY A 33 -5.23 6.92 21.95
C GLY A 33 -5.42 6.26 23.31
N LYS A 34 -5.70 4.94 23.34
CA LYS A 34 -5.75 4.16 24.58
C LYS A 34 -4.41 4.14 25.32
N TYR A 35 -3.32 3.92 24.60
CA TYR A 35 -1.99 3.95 25.20
C TYR A 35 -1.66 5.33 25.82
N ILE A 36 -2.04 6.41 25.13
CA ILE A 36 -1.79 7.77 25.63
C ILE A 36 -2.61 8.09 26.88
N THR A 37 -3.87 7.66 26.92
CA THR A 37 -4.80 8.00 28.01
C THR A 37 -4.64 7.12 29.24
N SER A 38 -4.38 5.81 29.07
CA SER A 38 -4.39 4.83 30.17
C SER A 38 -3.14 3.94 30.24
N GLY A 39 -2.22 4.04 29.27
CA GLY A 39 -1.08 3.13 29.15
C GLY A 39 -1.45 1.73 28.65
N GLU A 40 -2.69 1.50 28.20
CA GLU A 40 -3.15 0.22 27.66
C GLU A 40 -2.39 -0.16 26.39
N LEU A 41 -1.81 -1.35 26.35
CA LEU A 41 -1.11 -1.90 25.19
C LEU A 41 -2.07 -2.72 24.31
N PRO A 42 -1.86 -2.71 22.98
CA PRO A 42 -2.65 -3.55 22.09
C PRO A 42 -2.39 -5.05 22.34
N ASP A 43 -3.40 -5.87 22.11
CA ASP A 43 -3.27 -7.33 22.18
C ASP A 43 -2.40 -7.88 21.04
N GLU A 44 -1.37 -8.63 21.40
CA GLU A 44 -0.42 -9.22 20.46
C GLU A 44 -1.07 -10.28 19.54
N ASN A 45 -2.11 -10.97 20.01
CA ASN A 45 -2.83 -11.93 19.15
C ASN A 45 -3.64 -11.20 18.08
N ALA A 46 -4.33 -10.11 18.42
CA ALA A 46 -5.02 -9.27 17.45
C ALA A 46 -4.04 -8.70 16.40
N ARG A 47 -2.85 -8.25 16.82
CA ARG A 47 -1.79 -7.79 15.89
C ARG A 47 -1.39 -8.88 14.91
N LYS A 48 -1.12 -10.10 15.39
CA LYS A 48 -0.80 -11.27 14.55
C LYS A 48 -1.93 -11.65 13.59
N GLN A 49 -3.18 -11.31 13.90
CA GLN A 49 -4.33 -11.51 13.02
C GLN A 49 -4.51 -10.39 11.98
N GLY A 50 -3.61 -9.40 11.94
CA GLY A 50 -3.64 -8.32 10.95
C GLY A 50 -4.31 -7.04 11.44
N LEU A 51 -4.31 -6.75 12.74
CA LEU A 51 -5.00 -5.55 13.27
C LEU A 51 -4.47 -4.25 12.65
N PHE A 52 -3.16 -4.12 12.48
CA PHE A 52 -2.50 -2.89 12.02
C PHE A 52 -1.89 -3.02 10.63
N VAL A 53 -2.27 -4.02 9.84
CA VAL A 53 -1.56 -4.32 8.58
C VAL A 53 -2.10 -3.56 7.39
N TYR A 54 -1.23 -3.25 6.45
CA TYR A 54 -1.67 -2.79 5.14
C TYR A 54 -2.49 -3.89 4.44
N PRO A 55 -3.45 -3.53 3.57
CA PRO A 55 -3.99 -4.50 2.63
C PRO A 55 -2.93 -4.96 1.62
N SER A 56 -3.04 -6.22 1.20
CA SER A 56 -2.26 -6.84 0.12
C SER A 56 -3.17 -7.07 -1.08
N LEU A 57 -2.74 -6.55 -2.23
CA LEU A 57 -3.38 -6.74 -3.53
C LEU A 57 -2.60 -7.79 -4.32
N THR A 58 -3.30 -8.79 -4.84
CA THR A 58 -2.71 -9.85 -5.63
C THR A 58 -3.45 -10.02 -6.94
N VAL A 59 -2.71 -10.10 -8.04
CA VAL A 59 -3.24 -10.38 -9.38
C VAL A 59 -2.53 -11.62 -9.92
N THR A 60 -3.30 -12.62 -10.34
CA THR A 60 -2.77 -13.87 -10.88
C THR A 60 -3.21 -14.04 -12.33
N TRP A 61 -2.27 -14.43 -13.18
CA TRP A 61 -2.52 -14.72 -14.59
C TRP A 61 -2.04 -16.13 -14.92
N ASP A 62 -2.88 -16.91 -15.63
CA ASP A 62 -2.62 -18.31 -15.97
C ASP A 62 -1.72 -18.46 -17.22
N GLY A 63 -1.38 -17.37 -17.89
CA GLY A 63 -0.56 -17.38 -19.12
C GLY A 63 -1.36 -17.57 -20.40
N SER A 64 -2.68 -17.77 -20.32
CA SER A 64 -3.52 -18.08 -21.47
C SER A 64 -4.43 -16.90 -21.82
N THR A 65 -4.17 -16.28 -22.96
CA THR A 65 -4.97 -15.17 -23.47
C THR A 65 -4.90 -15.17 -24.99
N THR A 66 -6.02 -14.98 -25.67
CA THR A 66 -6.11 -15.16 -27.14
C THR A 66 -5.22 -14.19 -27.90
N ASN A 67 -5.23 -12.91 -27.52
CA ASN A 67 -4.42 -11.85 -28.14
C ASN A 67 -3.93 -10.85 -27.08
N PRO A 68 -2.90 -11.19 -26.27
CA PRO A 68 -2.40 -10.28 -25.25
C PRO A 68 -1.82 -9.01 -25.89
N PRO A 69 -2.08 -7.80 -25.34
CA PRO A 69 -1.48 -6.57 -25.84
C PRO A 69 0.06 -6.62 -25.83
N LYS A 70 0.68 -6.65 -27.03
CA LYS A 70 2.15 -6.74 -27.17
C LYS A 70 2.86 -5.38 -27.32
N THR A 71 2.12 -4.32 -27.66
CA THR A 71 2.68 -3.01 -27.99
C THR A 71 2.51 -1.96 -26.89
N ARG A 72 1.57 -2.17 -25.95
CA ARG A 72 1.37 -1.25 -24.82
C ARG A 72 2.62 -1.22 -23.94
N ALA A 73 2.96 -0.07 -23.39
CA ALA A 73 4.15 0.09 -22.54
C ALA A 73 3.94 -0.44 -21.10
N PHE A 74 2.71 -0.35 -20.58
CA PHE A 74 2.33 -0.72 -19.22
C PHE A 74 1.09 -1.63 -19.18
N GLY A 75 0.73 -2.12 -17.99
CA GLY A 75 -0.43 -2.99 -17.81
C GLY A 75 -0.32 -4.30 -18.61
N ARG A 76 0.84 -4.96 -18.51
CA ARG A 76 1.18 -6.18 -19.25
C ARG A 76 1.83 -7.20 -18.33
N PHE A 77 1.63 -8.47 -18.66
CA PHE A 77 2.36 -9.57 -18.03
C PHE A 77 3.53 -10.04 -18.90
N THR A 78 4.68 -10.25 -18.27
CA THR A 78 5.86 -10.85 -18.91
C THR A 78 5.77 -12.38 -18.91
N HIS A 79 5.23 -12.96 -17.84
CA HIS A 79 5.06 -14.40 -17.67
C HIS A 79 3.79 -14.71 -16.88
N ALA A 80 3.33 -15.95 -16.93
CA ALA A 80 2.27 -16.43 -16.05
C ALA A 80 2.75 -16.39 -14.58
N GLY A 81 1.83 -16.24 -13.65
CA GLY A 81 2.15 -16.28 -12.22
C GLY A 81 1.34 -15.31 -11.39
N ARG A 82 1.84 -15.09 -10.18
CA ARG A 82 1.20 -14.30 -9.13
C ARG A 82 2.02 -13.05 -8.84
N TYR A 83 1.36 -11.91 -9.00
CA TYR A 83 1.91 -10.58 -8.80
C TYR A 83 1.26 -9.97 -7.56
N THR A 84 2.04 -9.54 -6.58
CA THR A 84 1.50 -8.97 -5.33
C THR A 84 2.21 -7.70 -4.92
N THR A 85 1.51 -6.86 -4.17
CA THR A 85 2.07 -5.67 -3.53
C THR A 85 1.20 -5.28 -2.33
N THR A 86 1.79 -4.60 -1.35
CA THR A 86 1.03 -3.94 -0.28
C THR A 86 0.53 -2.58 -0.78
N ILE A 87 -0.67 -2.19 -0.36
CA ILE A 87 -1.30 -0.93 -0.78
C ILE A 87 -1.53 -0.02 0.43
N THR A 88 -1.24 1.27 0.27
CA THR A 88 -1.64 2.34 1.19
C THR A 88 -2.51 3.36 0.46
N ARG A 89 -3.25 4.19 1.22
CA ARG A 89 -4.10 5.28 0.72
C ARG A 89 -4.93 4.90 -0.52
N PRO A 90 -5.75 3.83 -0.49
CA PRO A 90 -6.42 3.34 -1.71
C PRO A 90 -7.35 4.39 -2.32
N THR A 91 -7.98 5.24 -1.50
CA THR A 91 -8.77 6.39 -1.94
C THR A 91 -7.94 7.41 -2.74
N LEU A 92 -6.71 7.74 -2.32
CA LEU A 92 -5.82 8.66 -3.05
C LEU A 92 -5.44 8.08 -4.42
N PHE A 93 -5.15 6.78 -4.46
CA PHE A 93 -4.74 6.07 -5.68
C PHE A 93 -5.91 5.45 -6.45
N ARG A 94 -7.17 5.80 -6.13
CA ARG A 94 -8.35 5.09 -6.63
C ARG A 94 -8.41 5.07 -8.16
N SER A 95 -8.17 6.21 -8.80
CA SER A 95 -8.15 6.32 -10.27
C SER A 95 -7.06 5.44 -10.89
N TYR A 96 -5.83 5.52 -10.36
CA TYR A 96 -4.69 4.75 -10.84
C TYR A 96 -4.93 3.24 -10.69
N LEU A 97 -5.32 2.80 -9.50
CA LEU A 97 -5.57 1.39 -9.22
C LEU A 97 -6.73 0.85 -10.06
N ASN A 98 -7.81 1.63 -10.24
CA ASN A 98 -8.93 1.25 -11.09
C ASN A 98 -8.50 1.05 -12.54
N GLU A 99 -7.74 2.00 -13.10
CA GLU A 99 -7.23 1.90 -14.46
C GLU A 99 -6.36 0.65 -14.63
N GLN A 100 -5.33 0.50 -13.80
CA GLN A 100 -4.37 -0.61 -13.94
C GLN A 100 -5.05 -1.97 -13.74
N LEU A 101 -5.90 -2.12 -12.73
CA LEU A 101 -6.63 -3.36 -12.49
C LEU A 101 -7.62 -3.68 -13.62
N THR A 102 -8.28 -2.66 -14.18
CA THR A 102 -9.21 -2.86 -15.30
C THR A 102 -8.48 -3.37 -16.53
N LEU A 103 -7.30 -2.82 -16.86
CA LEU A 103 -6.48 -3.30 -17.97
C LEU A 103 -6.10 -4.78 -17.81
N LEU A 104 -5.61 -5.17 -16.64
CA LEU A 104 -5.22 -6.56 -16.36
C LEU A 104 -6.43 -7.50 -16.35
N TYR A 105 -7.56 -7.04 -15.82
CA TYR A 105 -8.79 -7.82 -15.75
C TYR A 105 -9.40 -8.07 -17.13
N GLN A 106 -9.57 -7.02 -17.94
CA GLN A 106 -10.24 -7.10 -19.24
C GLN A 106 -9.36 -7.78 -20.29
N ASP A 107 -8.09 -7.40 -20.39
CA ASP A 107 -7.23 -7.87 -21.48
C ASP A 107 -6.69 -9.28 -21.25
N TYR A 108 -6.51 -9.67 -19.99
CA TYR A 108 -5.89 -10.96 -19.62
C TYR A 108 -6.81 -11.90 -18.85
N GLY A 109 -8.01 -11.46 -18.45
CA GLY A 109 -8.89 -12.24 -17.59
C GLY A 109 -8.28 -12.54 -16.22
N ALA A 110 -7.40 -11.65 -15.72
CA ALA A 110 -6.61 -11.91 -14.54
C ALA A 110 -7.47 -12.05 -13.27
N HIS A 111 -7.05 -12.93 -12.37
CA HIS A 111 -7.71 -13.16 -11.09
C HIS A 111 -7.20 -12.16 -10.03
N ILE A 112 -8.09 -11.30 -9.54
CA ILE A 112 -7.76 -10.30 -8.51
C ILE A 112 -8.21 -10.81 -7.13
N SER A 113 -7.34 -10.71 -6.13
CA SER A 113 -7.67 -10.97 -4.73
C SER A 113 -7.08 -9.88 -3.82
N VAL A 114 -7.77 -9.63 -2.72
CA VAL A 114 -7.34 -8.69 -1.69
C VAL A 114 -7.46 -9.38 -0.32
N GLN A 115 -6.41 -9.29 0.49
CA GLN A 115 -6.34 -9.86 1.83
C GLN A 115 -5.49 -8.96 2.76
N PRO A 116 -5.59 -9.10 4.10
CA PRO A 116 -4.61 -8.50 5.00
C PRO A 116 -3.18 -8.93 4.64
N SER A 117 -2.22 -8.00 4.68
CA SER A 117 -0.81 -8.31 4.49
C SER A 117 -0.15 -8.76 5.81
N GLN A 118 1.17 -8.99 5.77
CA GLN A 118 1.99 -9.24 6.97
C GLN A 118 2.76 -7.99 7.43
N HIS A 119 2.49 -6.84 6.83
CA HIS A 119 3.24 -5.61 7.09
C HIS A 119 2.36 -4.62 7.86
N GLU A 120 2.72 -4.37 9.10
CA GLU A 120 2.08 -3.33 9.91
C GLU A 120 2.37 -1.92 9.37
N ILE A 121 1.39 -1.04 9.51
CA ILE A 121 1.44 0.39 9.20
C ILE A 121 2.22 1.10 10.30
N PRO A 122 3.35 1.78 9.99
CA PRO A 122 4.04 2.59 10.97
C PRO A 122 3.14 3.68 11.55
N TYR A 123 3.10 3.78 12.88
CA TYR A 123 2.25 4.72 13.60
C TYR A 123 2.41 6.20 13.16
N PRO A 124 3.59 6.69 12.73
CA PRO A 124 3.70 8.07 12.26
C PRO A 124 2.85 8.40 11.03
N TYR A 125 2.41 7.39 10.25
CA TYR A 125 1.63 7.62 9.03
C TYR A 125 0.12 7.68 9.27
N VAL A 126 -0.36 7.27 10.46
CA VAL A 126 -1.77 7.39 10.83
C VAL A 126 -2.06 8.60 11.71
N ILE A 127 -1.05 9.20 12.31
CA ILE A 127 -1.16 10.43 13.10
C ILE A 127 -1.09 11.62 12.15
N ASP A 128 -2.08 12.52 12.21
CA ASP A 128 -1.94 13.81 11.54
C ASP A 128 -1.04 14.71 12.40
N GLY A 129 -0.02 15.33 11.79
CA GLY A 129 1.14 15.92 12.49
C GLY A 129 0.84 17.10 13.43
N SER A 130 -0.43 17.48 13.57
CA SER A 130 -0.89 18.56 14.45
C SER A 130 -1.59 18.07 15.74
N GLU A 131 -1.91 16.78 15.86
CA GLU A 131 -2.82 16.30 16.90
C GLU A 131 -2.13 15.80 18.18
N LEU A 132 -0.81 15.56 18.17
CA LEU A 132 -0.13 14.89 19.29
C LEU A 132 1.16 15.58 19.72
N THR A 133 1.07 16.50 20.68
CA THR A 133 2.23 16.93 21.49
C THR A 133 2.50 15.88 22.56
N LEU A 134 3.44 14.97 22.27
CA LEU A 134 3.87 13.92 23.18
C LEU A 134 5.08 14.37 24.00
N ASP A 135 5.12 14.06 25.29
CA ASP A 135 6.35 14.19 26.06
C ASP A 135 7.39 13.12 25.65
N ARG A 136 8.62 13.25 26.16
CA ARG A 136 9.73 12.33 25.82
C ARG A 136 9.47 10.89 26.26
N SER A 137 8.80 10.68 27.39
CA SER A 137 8.51 9.34 27.93
C SER A 137 7.50 8.61 27.05
N MET A 138 6.43 9.32 26.64
CA MET A 138 5.40 8.81 25.75
C MET A 138 5.94 8.47 24.36
N SER A 139 6.86 9.31 23.84
CA SER A 139 7.52 9.05 22.56
C SER A 139 8.33 7.75 22.58
N ALA A 140 9.13 7.53 23.63
CA ALA A 140 9.91 6.30 23.80
C ALA A 140 9.01 5.05 23.92
N GLY A 141 7.89 5.19 24.64
CA GLY A 141 6.86 4.16 24.77
C GLY A 141 6.25 3.77 23.43
N LEU A 142 5.81 4.75 22.63
CA LEU A 142 5.24 4.50 21.31
C LEU A 142 6.22 3.76 20.39
N THR A 143 7.47 4.22 20.32
CA THR A 143 8.49 3.56 19.48
C THR A 143 8.81 2.13 19.93
N ARG A 144 8.55 1.78 21.20
CA ARG A 144 8.82 0.46 21.73
C ARG A 144 7.71 -0.54 21.46
N TYR A 145 6.45 -0.10 21.53
CA TYR A 145 5.29 -0.99 21.52
C TYR A 145 4.49 -0.96 20.21
N PHE A 146 4.59 0.11 19.45
CA PHE A 146 3.84 0.31 18.20
C PHE A 146 4.74 0.17 16.97
N PRO A 147 4.15 -0.11 15.79
CA PRO A 147 4.93 -0.27 14.57
C PRO A 147 5.66 1.02 14.19
N THR A 148 6.97 0.92 13.96
CA THR A 148 7.83 2.05 13.58
C THR A 148 8.26 1.99 12.13
N THR A 149 8.76 3.11 11.62
CA THR A 149 9.38 3.18 10.29
C THR A 149 10.78 2.56 10.36
N GLU A 150 10.91 1.32 9.89
CA GLU A 150 12.20 0.65 9.74
C GLU A 150 12.82 0.96 8.37
N LEU A 151 13.84 1.84 8.34
CA LEU A 151 14.47 2.27 7.09
C LEU A 151 15.04 1.11 6.26
N ALA A 152 15.55 0.07 6.91
CA ALA A 152 16.04 -1.13 6.24
C ALA A 152 14.96 -1.92 5.50
N GLN A 153 13.67 -1.64 5.76
CA GLN A 153 12.52 -2.27 5.12
C GLN A 153 11.87 -1.37 4.06
N ILE A 154 12.44 -0.18 3.81
CA ILE A 154 11.98 0.74 2.76
C ILE A 154 12.95 0.63 1.59
N GLY A 155 12.51 -0.07 0.56
CA GLY A 155 13.31 -0.43 -0.61
C GLY A 155 12.94 0.33 -1.89
N ASP A 156 13.85 0.30 -2.86
CA ASP A 156 13.64 0.70 -4.26
C ASP A 156 13.90 -0.45 -5.26
N GLU A 157 14.14 -1.66 -4.75
CA GLU A 157 14.74 -2.75 -5.53
C GLU A 157 13.91 -3.12 -6.77
N THR A 158 12.58 -2.99 -6.66
CA THR A 158 11.66 -3.23 -7.78
C THR A 158 11.73 -2.12 -8.82
N ALA A 159 11.80 -0.85 -8.39
CA ALA A 159 11.93 0.29 -9.29
C ALA A 159 13.31 0.33 -9.98
N ASP A 160 14.36 -0.07 -9.25
CA ASP A 160 15.74 -0.16 -9.74
C ASP A 160 15.99 -1.38 -10.64
N GLY A 161 15.04 -2.33 -10.71
CA GLY A 161 15.15 -3.54 -11.52
C GLY A 161 16.12 -4.59 -10.97
N ILE A 162 16.49 -4.49 -9.69
CA ILE A 162 17.39 -5.42 -9.00
C ILE A 162 16.64 -6.47 -8.16
N TYR A 163 15.31 -6.37 -8.07
CA TYR A 163 14.49 -7.36 -7.39
C TYR A 163 14.41 -8.66 -8.18
N HIS A 164 14.85 -9.76 -7.57
CA HIS A 164 14.76 -11.10 -8.13
C HIS A 164 13.61 -11.87 -7.48
N PRO A 165 12.47 -12.04 -8.16
CA PRO A 165 11.32 -12.73 -7.60
C PRO A 165 11.62 -14.23 -7.41
N THR A 166 11.34 -14.74 -6.22
CA THR A 166 11.44 -16.18 -5.92
C THR A 166 10.08 -16.86 -6.07
N GLU A 167 9.10 -16.46 -5.25
CA GLU A 167 7.76 -17.06 -5.23
C GLU A 167 6.66 -16.13 -5.75
N PHE A 168 6.81 -14.81 -5.51
CA PHE A 168 5.89 -13.78 -5.99
C PHE A 168 6.63 -12.71 -6.78
N SER A 169 5.98 -12.21 -7.81
CA SER A 169 6.47 -11.06 -8.57
C SER A 169 5.87 -9.75 -8.04
N PRO A 170 6.59 -8.63 -8.09
CA PRO A 170 6.02 -7.33 -7.72
C PRO A 170 4.90 -6.92 -8.68
N LEU A 171 3.76 -6.50 -8.15
CA LEU A 171 2.65 -5.95 -8.95
C LEU A 171 2.86 -4.48 -9.32
N SER A 172 3.55 -3.72 -8.48
CA SER A 172 3.82 -2.29 -8.63
C SER A 172 5.30 -2.00 -8.35
N HIS A 173 5.76 -0.82 -8.76
CA HIS A 173 7.14 -0.38 -8.49
C HIS A 173 7.43 -0.16 -7.01
N PHE A 174 6.44 0.32 -6.26
CA PHE A 174 6.59 0.65 -4.84
C PHE A 174 5.53 -0.07 -4.01
N ASP A 175 5.93 -0.45 -2.80
CA ASP A 175 5.06 -1.04 -1.78
C ASP A 175 4.44 0.05 -0.88
N ALA A 176 3.54 -0.34 0.02
CA ALA A 176 2.82 0.59 0.88
C ALA A 176 3.74 1.45 1.75
N ARG A 177 4.78 0.87 2.34
CA ARG A 177 5.69 1.58 3.26
C ARG A 177 6.52 2.61 2.52
N ARG A 178 7.04 2.26 1.35
CA ARG A 178 7.76 3.18 0.50
C ARG A 178 6.87 4.34 0.03
N VAL A 179 5.63 4.04 -0.35
CA VAL A 179 4.67 5.08 -0.74
C VAL A 179 4.37 6.03 0.42
N ASP A 180 4.00 5.54 1.61
CA ASP A 180 3.71 6.40 2.77
C ASP A 180 4.92 7.25 3.18
N PHE A 181 6.13 6.66 3.18
CA PHE A 181 7.36 7.41 3.42
C PHE A 181 7.52 8.58 2.45
N SER A 182 7.30 8.31 1.16
CA SER A 182 7.45 9.31 0.10
C SER A 182 6.37 10.38 0.18
N LEU A 183 5.11 10.02 0.47
CA LEU A 183 4.01 10.96 0.64
C LEU A 183 4.26 11.92 1.81
N ALA A 184 4.74 11.40 2.95
CA ALA A 184 5.10 12.23 4.10
C ALA A 184 6.24 13.22 3.76
N ARG A 185 7.27 12.75 3.03
CA ARG A 185 8.38 13.60 2.58
C ARG A 185 7.95 14.64 1.55
N LEU A 186 7.10 14.25 0.61
CA LEU A 186 6.57 15.12 -0.41
C LEU A 186 5.79 16.27 0.23
N ARG A 187 4.88 15.98 1.18
CA ARG A 187 4.16 17.03 1.93
C ARG A 187 5.13 17.96 2.67
N HIS A 188 6.14 17.40 3.34
CA HIS A 188 7.12 18.19 4.09
C HIS A 188 7.94 19.13 3.20
N TYR A 189 8.49 18.63 2.09
CA TYR A 189 9.38 19.44 1.23
C TYR A 189 8.64 20.42 0.33
N THR A 190 7.41 20.09 -0.05
CA THR A 190 6.64 20.90 -1.01
C THR A 190 5.65 21.83 -0.33
N GLY A 191 5.43 21.67 0.98
CA GLY A 191 4.44 22.43 1.74
C GLY A 191 3.01 22.28 1.21
N THR A 192 2.74 21.25 0.40
CA THR A 192 1.50 21.09 -0.35
C THR A 192 0.88 19.71 -0.06
N PRO A 193 -0.46 19.60 0.05
CA PRO A 193 -1.15 18.32 0.10
C PRO A 193 -0.84 17.43 -1.12
N VAL A 194 -0.65 16.14 -0.90
CA VAL A 194 -0.26 15.18 -1.96
C VAL A 194 -1.37 15.00 -3.00
N GLU A 195 -2.63 15.24 -2.60
CA GLU A 195 -3.84 15.18 -3.43
C GLU A 195 -3.82 16.22 -4.56
N HIS A 196 -3.03 17.29 -4.42
CA HIS A 196 -2.95 18.36 -5.41
C HIS A 196 -1.93 18.10 -6.51
N PHE A 197 -1.11 17.05 -6.40
CA PHE A 197 -0.10 16.73 -7.40
C PHE A 197 -0.75 16.39 -8.74
N GLN A 198 -0.25 17.03 -9.80
CA GLN A 198 -0.71 16.80 -11.16
C GLN A 198 0.20 15.80 -11.88
N PRO A 199 -0.30 15.05 -12.88
CA PRO A 199 0.51 14.09 -13.64
C PRO A 199 1.69 14.71 -14.41
N PHE A 200 1.63 16.01 -14.73
CA PHE A 200 2.67 16.72 -15.45
C PHE A 200 3.46 17.59 -14.47
N VAL A 201 4.73 17.23 -14.23
CA VAL A 201 5.60 17.89 -13.27
C VAL A 201 6.64 18.74 -14.01
N LEU A 202 6.83 19.97 -13.55
CA LEU A 202 7.91 20.85 -13.98
C LEU A 202 8.86 21.08 -12.80
N PHE A 203 10.15 20.88 -13.03
CA PHE A 203 11.20 21.30 -12.09
C PHE A 203 11.86 22.57 -12.59
N THR A 204 11.89 23.59 -11.75
CA THR A 204 12.66 24.81 -11.97
C THR A 204 13.71 24.94 -10.88
N ASN A 205 14.91 25.38 -11.25
CA ASN A 205 15.99 25.68 -10.31
C ASN A 205 16.14 27.18 -10.04
N TYR A 206 15.16 27.97 -10.48
CA TYR A 206 15.12 29.42 -10.33
C TYR A 206 13.71 29.85 -9.94
N THR A 207 13.61 30.89 -9.10
CA THR A 207 12.32 31.33 -8.54
C THR A 207 11.46 32.12 -9.53
N ARG A 208 12.04 32.60 -10.64
CA ARG A 208 11.35 33.40 -11.65
C ARG A 208 11.03 32.58 -12.88
#